data_AF-A0AAW9BEU2-F1
#
_entry.id   AF-A0AAW9BEU2-F1
#
_cell.length_a   1.000
_cell.length_b   1.000
_cell.length_c   1.000
_cell.angle_alpha   90.00
_cell.angle_beta   90.00
_cell.angle_gamma   90.00
#
_symmetry.space_group_name_H-M   'P 1'
#
loop_
_entity.id
_entity.type
_entity.pdbx_description
1 polymer ?
#
loop_
_entity_poly.entity_id
_entity_poly.type
_entity_poly.pdbx_seq_one_letter_code
_entity_poly.pdbx_strand_id
1 'polypeptide(L)' 'MTHTCERTIPTAHQSGLQLIYSKLAAWRRNYKTRRHLRELPKHLWDDIGLGEREISCEVSKPFWRE' A
#
# COMPACT_ATOMS: atom_id res chain seq x y z
N MET A 1 39.04 -9.50 -17.83
CA MET A 1 39.01 -9.48 -16.35
C MET A 1 37.82 -8.62 -15.92
N THR A 2 36.65 -9.21 -15.73
CA THR A 2 35.43 -8.50 -15.29
C THR A 2 35.17 -8.85 -13.84
N HIS A 3 35.43 -7.90 -12.93
CA HIS A 3 35.09 -8.04 -11.52
C HIS A 3 33.58 -7.83 -11.35
N THR A 4 32.83 -8.91 -11.18
CA THR A 4 31.46 -8.86 -10.71
C THR A 4 31.48 -8.44 -9.25
N CYS A 5 31.15 -7.18 -8.97
CA CYS A 5 30.97 -6.70 -7.61
C CYS A 5 29.60 -7.17 -7.13
N GLU A 6 29.56 -8.32 -6.44
CA GLU A 6 28.33 -8.85 -5.85
C GLU A 6 27.87 -7.94 -4.71
N ARG A 7 26.86 -7.12 -4.98
CA ARG A 7 26.23 -6.25 -3.97
C ARG A 7 25.39 -7.13 -3.05
N THR A 8 25.96 -7.57 -1.94
CA THR A 8 25.22 -8.15 -0.82
C THR A 8 24.37 -7.04 -0.20
N ILE A 9 23.04 -7.11 -0.37
CA ILE A 9 22.13 -6.23 0.37
C ILE A 9 22.10 -6.74 1.81
N PRO A 10 22.54 -5.93 2.80
CA PRO A 10 22.44 -6.34 4.19
C PRO A 10 20.97 -6.47 4.56
N THR A 11 20.57 -7.66 5.01
CA THR A 11 19.27 -7.92 5.61
C THR A 11 19.21 -7.14 6.93
N ALA A 12 18.56 -5.97 6.90
CA ALA A 12 18.35 -5.16 8.08
C ALA A 12 17.56 -5.97 9.12
N HIS A 13 18.16 -6.15 10.30
CA HIS A 13 17.49 -6.80 11.43
C HIS A 13 16.35 -5.88 11.92
N GLN A 14 15.13 -6.13 11.47
CA GLN A 14 13.98 -5.34 11.85
C GLN A 14 13.64 -5.59 13.32
N SER A 15 13.74 -4.55 14.15
CA SER A 15 13.29 -4.64 15.53
C SER A 15 11.75 -4.73 15.59
N GLY A 16 11.20 -5.34 16.64
CA GLY A 16 9.74 -5.43 16.81
C GLY A 16 9.06 -4.05 16.75
N LEU A 17 9.70 -3.00 17.27
CA LEU A 17 9.23 -1.62 17.16
C LEU A 17 9.15 -1.13 15.71
N GLN A 18 10.16 -1.44 14.88
CA GLN A 18 10.14 -1.08 13.46
C GLN A 18 9.04 -1.81 12.70
N LEU A 19 8.76 -3.07 13.03
CA LEU A 19 7.67 -3.83 12.44
C LEU A 19 6.31 -3.22 12.80
N ILE A 20 6.10 -2.91 14.09
CA ILE A 20 4.87 -2.26 14.57
C ILE A 20 4.70 -0.89 13.89
N TYR A 21 5.75 -0.07 13.85
CA TYR A 21 5.71 1.23 13.19
C TYR A 21 5.35 1.09 11.70
N SER A 22 5.97 0.14 11.00
CA SER A 22 5.70 -0.12 9.58
C SER A 22 4.25 -0.53 9.34
N LYS A 23 3.67 -1.38 10.22
CA LYS A 23 2.26 -1.76 10.14
C LYS A 23 1.33 -0.58 10.40
N LEU A 24 1.60 0.24 11.42
CA LEU A 24 0.83 1.46 11.69
C LEU A 24 0.90 2.46 10.52
N ALA A 25 2.07 2.61 9.90
CA ALA A 25 2.24 3.46 8.72
C ALA A 25 1.42 2.94 7.53
N ALA A 26 1.44 1.63 7.28
CA ALA A 26 0.64 0.99 6.24
C ALA A 26 -0.87 1.18 6.51
N TRP A 27 -1.31 0.99 7.75
CA TRP A 27 -2.70 1.21 8.16
C TRP A 27 -3.16 2.65 7.92
N ARG A 28 -2.32 3.63 8.27
CA ARG A 28 -2.59 5.05 8.00
C ARG A 28 -2.68 5.35 6.52
N ARG A 29 -1.80 4.75 5.70
CA ARG A 29 -1.84 4.87 4.24
C ARG A 29 -3.14 4.29 3.68
N ASN A 30 -3.48 3.06 4.05
CA ASN A 30 -4.69 2.37 3.59
C ASN A 30 -5.95 3.17 3.93
N TYR A 31 -6.04 3.70 5.15
CA TYR A 31 -7.13 4.59 5.55
C TYR A 31 -7.25 5.82 4.64
N LYS A 32 -6.13 6.53 4.41
CA LYS A 32 -6.11 7.72 3.54
C LYS A 32 -6.50 7.36 2.10
N THR A 33 -5.92 6.31 1.54
CA THR A 33 -6.16 5.90 0.16
C THR A 33 -7.63 5.50 -0.05
N ARG A 34 -8.20 4.66 0.83
CA ARG A 34 -9.61 4.23 0.72
C ARG A 34 -10.57 5.38 0.94
N ARG A 35 -10.26 6.30 1.86
CA ARG A 35 -11.04 7.53 2.04
C ARG A 35 -11.04 8.39 0.78
N HIS A 36 -9.87 8.61 0.18
CA HIS A 36 -9.74 9.39 -1.04
C HIS A 36 -10.50 8.73 -2.20
N LEU A 37 -10.37 7.41 -2.35
CA LEU A 37 -11.08 6.65 -3.37
C LEU A 37 -12.61 6.72 -3.20
N ARG A 38 -13.11 6.74 -1.96
CA ARG A 38 -14.54 6.90 -1.64
C ARG A 38 -15.06 8.33 -1.93
N GLU A 39 -14.21 9.34 -1.76
CA GLU A 39 -14.53 10.74 -2.04
C GLU A 39 -14.37 11.08 -3.54
N LEU A 40 -13.67 10.24 -4.29
CA LEU A 40 -13.41 10.43 -5.73
C LEU A 40 -14.71 10.26 -6.55
N PRO A 41 -15.06 11.22 -7.43
CA PRO A 41 -16.20 11.12 -8.33
C PRO A 41 -16.18 9.86 -9.22
N LYS A 42 -17.36 9.28 -9.46
CA LYS A 42 -17.51 8.04 -10.25
C LYS A 42 -16.91 8.12 -11.66
N HIS A 43 -17.02 9.27 -12.33
CA HIS A 43 -16.46 9.43 -13.68
C HIS A 43 -14.93 9.31 -13.71
N LEU A 44 -14.25 9.63 -12.60
CA LEU A 44 -12.81 9.45 -12.49
C LEU A 44 -12.43 7.99 -12.21
N TRP A 45 -13.36 7.14 -11.75
CA TRP A 45 -13.09 5.71 -11.56
C TRP A 45 -12.85 5.01 -12.88
N ASP A 46 -13.62 5.40 -13.91
CA ASP A 46 -13.46 4.90 -15.26
C ASP A 46 -12.11 5.33 -15.87
N ASP A 47 -11.64 6.55 -15.57
CA ASP A 47 -10.35 7.06 -16.05
C ASP A 47 -9.14 6.30 -15.49
N ILE A 48 -9.22 5.79 -14.25
CA ILE A 48 -8.20 4.92 -13.66
C ILE A 48 -8.36 3.45 -14.10
N GLY A 49 -9.39 3.13 -14.89
CA GLY A 49 -9.69 1.78 -15.36
C GLY A 49 -10.15 0.83 -14.25
N LEU A 50 -10.63 1.37 -13.13
CA LEU A 50 -11.11 0.57 -12.00
C LEU A 50 -12.64 0.45 -12.05
N GLY A 51 -13.14 -0.78 -12.05
CA GLY A 51 -14.58 -1.02 -12.00
C GLY A 51 -15.19 -0.62 -10.66
N GLU A 52 -16.42 -0.11 -10.67
CA GLU A 52 -17.17 0.29 -9.46
C GLU A 52 -17.23 -0.83 -8.40
N ARG A 53 -17.36 -2.09 -8.84
CA ARG A 53 -17.37 -3.26 -7.95
C ARG A 53 -16.02 -3.47 -7.24
N GLU A 54 -14.92 -3.26 -7.95
CA GLU A 54 -13.58 -3.41 -7.42
C GLU A 54 -13.27 -2.29 -6.42
N ILE A 55 -13.65 -1.05 -6.76
CA ILE A 55 -13.56 0.08 -5.85
C ILE A 55 -14.40 -0.14 -4.60
N SER A 56 -15.66 -0.58 -4.76
CA SER A 56 -16.56 -0.86 -3.64
C SER A 56 -15.98 -1.93 -2.71
N CYS A 57 -15.40 -2.98 -3.29
CA CYS A 57 -14.69 -4.00 -2.53
C CYS A 57 -13.50 -3.40 -1.77
N GLU A 58 -12.67 -2.60 -2.43
CA GLU A 58 -11.47 -2.00 -1.83
C GLU A 58 -11.81 -1.01 -0.72
N VAL A 59 -12.78 -0.11 -0.90
CA VAL A 59 -13.16 0.86 0.14
C VAL A 59 -13.86 0.20 1.33
N SER A 60 -14.47 -0.98 1.14
CA SER A 60 -15.08 -1.75 2.23
C SER A 60 -14.05 -2.46 3.12
N LYS A 61 -12.80 -2.60 2.66
CA LYS A 61 -11.76 -3.26 3.46
C LYS A 61 -11.41 -2.42 4.70
N PRO A 62 -11.33 -3.03 5.88
CA PRO A 62 -10.88 -2.33 7.07
C PRO A 62 -9.41 -1.89 6.93
N PHE A 63 -9.03 -0.77 7.57
CA PHE A 63 -7.73 -0.13 7.37
C PHE A 63 -6.52 -1.05 7.69
N TRP A 64 -6.71 -2.01 8.61
CA TRP A 64 -5.65 -2.94 9.02
C TRP A 64 -5.40 -4.09 8.04
N ARG A 65 -6.30 -4.29 7.08
CA ARG A 65 -6.23 -5.31 6.05
C ARG A 65 -5.65 -4.73 4.76
N GLU A 66 -4.73 -5.48 4.17
CA GLU A 66 -4.17 -5.29 2.83
C GLU A 66 -5.16 -5.84 1.78
#